data_AF-A0A5K1G3T4-F1
#
_entry.id   AF-A0A5K1G3T4-F1
#
_cell.length_a   1.000
_cell.length_b   1.000
_cell.length_c   1.000
_cell.angle_alpha   90.00
_cell.angle_beta   90.00
_cell.angle_gamma   90.00
#
_symmetry.space_group_name_H-M   'P 1'
#
loop_
_entity.id
_entity.type
_entity.pdbx_description
1 polymer ?
#
loop_
_entity_poly.entity_id
_entity_poly.type
_entity_poly.pdbx_seq_one_letter_code
_entity_poly.pdbx_strand_id
1 'polypeptide(L)' 'KTFPTLDPRTGQVIAHVAEAEAEDVNRAVAAARRAFDNGPWPKMTAY' A
#
# COMPACT_ATOMS: atom_id res chain seq x y z
N LYS A 1 5.44 10.91 -3.78
CA LYS A 1 5.99 12.01 -2.96
C LYS A 1 6.12 11.54 -1.50
N THR A 2 6.49 12.36 -0.51
CA THR A 2 6.49 11.94 0.91
C THR A 2 5.86 13.00 1.80
N PHE A 3 4.99 12.61 2.73
CA PHE A 3 4.38 13.51 3.71
C PHE A 3 4.91 13.22 5.13
N PRO A 4 5.21 14.27 5.93
CA PRO A 4 5.60 14.08 7.31
C PRO A 4 4.38 13.65 8.14
N THR A 5 4.47 12.49 8.76
CA THR A 5 3.51 12.07 9.80
C THR A 5 3.95 12.71 11.11
N LEU A 6 3.09 13.54 11.68
CA LEU A 6 3.36 14.27 12.93
C LEU A 6 2.80 13.50 14.13
N ASP A 7 3.52 13.59 15.26
CA ASP A 7 3.07 13.09 16.55
C ASP A 7 1.93 13.99 17.07
N PRO A 8 0.73 13.44 17.33
CA PRO A 8 -0.43 14.23 17.75
C PRO A 8 -0.28 14.88 19.14
N ARG A 9 0.70 14.45 19.94
CA ARG A 9 0.99 14.96 21.29
C ARG A 9 2.08 16.03 21.31
N THR A 10 3.06 15.95 20.41
CA THR A 10 4.25 16.83 20.45
C THR A 10 4.43 17.69 19.19
N GLY A 11 3.69 17.40 18.11
CA GLY A 11 3.83 18.08 16.82
C GLY A 11 5.15 17.79 16.10
N GLN A 12 5.96 16.86 16.60
CA GLN A 12 7.23 16.48 15.96
C GLN A 12 7.00 15.46 14.85
N VAL A 13 7.89 15.43 13.85
CA VAL A 13 7.83 14.45 12.76
C VAL A 13 8.20 13.07 13.28
N ILE A 14 7.26 12.13 13.23
CA ILE A 14 7.49 10.72 13.54
C ILE A 14 8.25 10.05 12.37
N ALA A 15 7.74 10.22 11.16
CA ALA A 15 8.32 9.61 9.95
C ALA A 15 7.84 10.33 8.69
N HIS A 16 8.64 10.24 7.62
CA HIS A 16 8.22 10.66 6.28
C HIS A 16 7.63 9.46 5.56
N VAL A 17 6.31 9.47 5.36
CA VAL A 17 5.57 8.37 4.73
C VAL A 17 5.44 8.67 3.24
N ALA A 18 5.58 7.64 2.40
CA ALA A 18 5.37 7.79 0.96
C ALA A 18 3.91 8.19 0.67
N GLU A 19 3.74 9.34 0.04
CA GLU A 19 2.48 9.79 -0.54
C GLU A 19 2.28 9.02 -1.85
N ALA A 20 1.39 8.04 -1.79
CA ALA A 20 0.94 7.29 -2.95
C ALA A 20 0.03 8.17 -3.80
N GLU A 21 0.38 8.36 -5.07
CA GLU A 21 -0.45 9.09 -6.04
C GLU A 21 -1.34 8.11 -6.81
N ALA A 22 -2.24 8.62 -7.66
CA ALA A 22 -3.18 7.79 -8.41
C ALA A 22 -2.50 6.69 -9.24
N GLU A 23 -1.29 6.93 -9.76
CA GLU A 23 -0.49 5.94 -10.46
C GLU A 23 0.01 4.81 -9.55
N ASP A 24 0.37 5.11 -8.30
CA ASP A 24 0.75 4.09 -7.31
C ASP A 24 -0.43 3.18 -6.99
N VAL A 25 -1.63 3.77 -6.84
CA VAL A 25 -2.87 3.01 -6.63
C VAL A 25 -3.17 2.12 -7.83
N ASN A 26 -3.06 2.64 -9.05
CA ASN A 26 -3.28 1.86 -10.27
C ASN A 26 -2.29 0.69 -10.38
N ARG A 27 -1.01 0.91 -10.05
CA ARG A 27 0.00 -0.16 -10.01
C ARG A 27 -0.32 -1.21 -8.94
N ALA A 28 -0.75 -0.79 -7.75
CA ALA A 28 -1.16 -1.70 -6.68
C ALA A 28 -2.38 -2.54 -7.08
N VAL A 29 -3.40 -1.94 -7.70
CA VAL A 29 -4.59 -2.64 -8.19
C VAL A 29 -4.23 -3.63 -9.29
N ALA A 30 -3.38 -3.24 -10.25
CA ALA A 30 -2.92 -4.15 -11.30
C ALA A 30 -2.13 -5.34 -10.74
N ALA A 31 -1.28 -5.10 -9.75
CA ALA A 31 -0.54 -6.16 -9.05
C ALA A 31 -1.47 -7.10 -8.28
N ALA A 32 -2.43 -6.56 -7.54
CA ALA A 32 -3.45 -7.33 -6.82
C ALA A 32 -4.29 -8.18 -7.79
N ARG A 33 -4.70 -7.60 -8.92
CA ARG A 33 -5.47 -8.31 -9.95
C ARG A 33 -4.67 -9.47 -10.54
N ARG A 34 -3.40 -9.26 -10.88
CA ARG A 34 -2.51 -10.32 -11.37
C ARG A 34 -2.31 -11.43 -10.33
N ALA A 35 -2.11 -11.07 -9.06
CA ALA A 35 -1.98 -12.03 -7.98
C ALA A 35 -3.29 -12.82 -7.74
N PHE A 36 -4.44 -12.21 -7.98
CA PHE A 36 -5.73 -12.89 -7.90
C PHE A 36 -6.05 -13.76 -9.11
N ASP A 37 -5.73 -13.33 -10.33
CA ASP A 37 -6.04 -14.11 -11.54
C ASP A 37 -5.03 -15.25 -11.76
N ASN A 38 -3.74 -15.00 -11.50
CA ASN A 38 -2.65 -15.93 -11.85
C ASN A 38 -1.79 -16.35 -10.66
N GLY A 39 -2.01 -15.79 -9.48
CA GLY A 39 -1.18 -16.07 -8.31
C GLY A 39 -1.54 -17.37 -7.60
N PRO A 40 -0.70 -17.76 -6.63
CA PRO A 40 -0.94 -18.94 -5.81
C PRO A 40 -2.07 -18.72 -4.80
N TRP A 41 -2.34 -17.47 -4.40
CA TRP A 41 -3.35 -17.08 -3.42
C TRP A 41 -4.77 -17.63 -3.69
N PRO A 42 -5.40 -17.43 -4.86
CA PRO A 42 -6.71 -18.02 -5.17
C PRO A 42 -6.70 -19.55 -5.24
N LYS A 43 -5.53 -20.17 -5.43
CA LYS A 43 -5.35 -21.63 -5.51
C LYS A 43 -5.00 -22.25 -4.16
N MET A 44 -4.79 -21.42 -3.13
CA MET A 44 -4.63 -21.92 -1.76
C MET A 44 -5.99 -22.44 -1.30
N THR A 45 -5.98 -23.69 -0.83
CA THR A 45 -7.16 -24.35 -0.27
C THR A 45 -7.56 -23.63 1.02
N ALA A 46 -8.77 -23.09 1.04
CA ALA A 46 -9.40 -22.58 2.25
C ALA A 46 -9.93 -23.76 3.06
N TYR A 47 -9.01 -24.53 3.65
CA TYR A 47 -9.20 -25.71 4.51
C TYR A 47 -10.47 -26.55 4.29
#